data_AF-Q09F78-F1
#
_entry.id   AF-Q09F78-F1
#
_cell.length_a   1.000
_cell.length_b   1.000
_cell.length_c   1.000
_cell.angle_alpha   90.00
_cell.angle_beta   90.00
_cell.angle_gamma   90.00
#
_symmetry.space_group_name_H-M   'P 1'
#
loop_
_entity.id
_entity.type
_entity.pdbx_description
1 polymer ?
#
loop_
_entity_poly.entity_id
_entity_poly.type
_entity_poly.pdbx_seq_one_letter_code
_entity_poly.pdbx_strand_id
1 'polypeptide(L)'
;MKEFFLINGYLFNKDTNLYKTYGKIYGWKYLTYKLMFDRFESFYSSNPISYKDAEWKKFKSILSNFAPKNRTFKDRFNINIFFLDFMNTYRGLRHSKGLPVRGQRTWTNAWSVYRSNLFLRKFKLEIAKRLYGNLPINTLSTIYLAEQINYIWKLQWKKEWLQARSKRLKLLQNEHNIFKIDLNAMSKGYIDGFEKKQDTSKKKKNNSKKNVFTLGFEYGFSLFYLKSSNISAKDKNKIKLVLNEEETKSKIILKKKKITNQKKKPEKKKKNTSWD
;
A
#
# COMPACT_ATOMS: atom_id res chain seq x y z
N MET A 1 40.50 14.51 5.58
CA MET A 1 39.19 13.93 5.23
C MET A 1 39.09 13.82 3.71
N LYS A 2 38.58 12.73 3.15
CA LYS A 2 38.33 12.66 1.69
C LYS A 2 37.24 13.67 1.33
N GLU A 3 37.58 14.65 0.49
CA GLU A 3 36.59 15.60 0.00
C GLU A 3 35.59 14.91 -0.93
N PHE A 4 34.31 15.21 -0.74
CA PHE A 4 33.23 14.70 -1.58
C PHE A 4 32.35 15.85 -2.08
N PHE A 5 31.66 15.60 -3.19
CA PHE A 5 30.70 16.52 -3.76
C PHE A 5 29.40 15.77 -4.10
N LEU A 6 28.31 16.11 -3.42
CA LEU A 6 27.00 15.50 -3.62
C LEU A 6 26.17 16.37 -4.57
N ILE A 7 25.72 15.79 -5.68
CA ILE A 7 24.78 16.45 -6.60
C ILE A 7 23.85 15.42 -7.25
N ASN A 8 22.57 15.77 -7.38
CA ASN A 8 21.54 14.86 -7.93
C ASN A 8 21.50 13.46 -7.25
N GLY A 9 21.83 13.41 -5.95
CA GLY A 9 21.87 12.18 -5.17
C GLY A 9 23.06 11.25 -5.47
N TYR A 10 24.01 11.69 -6.29
CA TYR A 10 25.24 10.96 -6.58
C TYR A 10 26.44 11.63 -5.88
N LEU A 11 27.29 10.80 -5.28
CA LEU A 11 28.46 11.25 -4.54
C LEU A 11 29.70 11.17 -5.44
N PHE A 12 30.26 12.32 -5.79
CA PHE A 12 31.53 12.43 -6.50
C PHE A 12 32.69 12.53 -5.52
N ASN A 13 33.81 11.90 -5.88
CA ASN A 13 35.11 12.00 -5.21
C ASN A 13 36.20 12.23 -6.26
N LYS A 14 37.43 12.53 -5.83
CA LYS A 14 38.57 12.75 -6.75
C LYS A 14 38.93 11.51 -7.59
N ASP A 15 38.50 10.32 -7.18
CA ASP A 15 38.73 9.05 -7.87
C ASP A 15 37.66 8.75 -8.93
N THR A 16 36.54 9.48 -8.92
CA THR A 16 35.42 9.22 -9.84
C THR A 16 35.80 9.62 -11.25
N ASN A 17 35.39 8.78 -12.20
CA ASN A 17 35.42 9.11 -13.61
C ASN A 17 34.03 9.56 -14.04
N LEU A 18 33.90 10.81 -14.49
CA LEU A 18 32.61 11.41 -14.85
C LEU A 18 31.88 10.60 -15.92
N TYR A 19 32.59 10.16 -16.97
CA TYR A 19 31.99 9.37 -18.05
C TYR A 19 31.41 8.05 -17.56
N LYS A 20 32.10 7.35 -16.63
CA LYS A 20 31.62 6.10 -16.03
C LYS A 20 30.39 6.26 -15.12
N THR A 21 29.99 7.50 -14.82
CA THR A 21 28.74 7.77 -14.10
C THR A 21 27.52 7.79 -15.03
N TYR A 22 27.74 7.67 -16.35
CA TYR A 22 26.70 7.47 -17.35
C TYR A 22 25.81 6.28 -16.96
N GLY A 23 24.50 6.51 -16.92
CA GLY A 23 23.51 5.50 -16.54
C GLY A 23 23.32 5.27 -15.03
N LYS A 24 24.29 5.66 -14.18
CA LYS A 24 24.13 5.60 -12.71
C LYS A 24 23.30 6.75 -12.18
N ILE A 25 23.47 7.93 -12.76
CA ILE A 25 22.79 9.16 -12.33
C ILE A 25 21.42 9.27 -13.03
N TYR A 26 20.36 9.40 -12.25
CA TYR A 26 19.00 9.50 -12.80
C TYR A 26 18.80 10.86 -13.50
N GLY A 27 18.35 10.82 -14.76
CA GLY A 27 18.07 12.01 -15.57
C GLY A 27 19.27 12.53 -16.38
N TRP A 28 20.49 12.05 -16.13
CA TRP A 28 21.66 12.42 -16.93
C TRP A 28 21.94 11.35 -17.99
N LYS A 29 21.87 11.75 -19.25
CA LYS A 29 21.98 10.91 -20.45
C LYS A 29 22.95 11.56 -21.44
N TYR A 30 23.11 10.95 -22.60
CA TYR A 30 24.19 11.29 -23.54
C TYR A 30 24.27 12.79 -23.84
N LEU A 31 23.11 13.41 -24.12
CA LEU A 31 23.00 14.84 -24.39
C LEU A 31 23.44 15.72 -23.21
N THR A 32 23.08 15.38 -21.97
CA THR A 32 23.49 16.17 -20.81
C THR A 32 25.00 16.07 -20.58
N TYR A 33 25.59 14.89 -20.79
CA TYR A 33 27.04 14.74 -20.74
C TYR A 33 27.72 15.54 -21.84
N LYS A 34 27.15 15.60 -23.06
CA LYS A 34 27.65 16.45 -24.15
C LYS A 34 27.83 17.88 -23.71
N LEU A 35 26.74 18.46 -23.22
CA LEU A 35 26.71 19.84 -22.75
C LEU A 35 27.66 20.07 -21.58
N MET A 36 27.84 19.07 -20.69
CA MET A 36 28.81 19.16 -19.60
C MET A 36 30.25 19.18 -20.15
N PHE A 37 30.61 18.24 -21.03
CA PHE A 37 31.95 18.16 -21.63
C PHE A 37 32.27 19.39 -22.49
N ASP A 38 31.31 19.87 -23.27
CA ASP A 38 31.43 21.13 -24.01
C ASP A 38 31.71 22.31 -23.05
N ARG A 39 31.04 22.34 -21.89
CA ARG A 39 31.27 23.38 -20.87
C ARG A 39 32.61 23.23 -20.13
N PHE A 40 33.14 22.01 -20.06
CA PHE A 40 34.48 21.75 -19.54
C PHE A 40 35.59 22.01 -20.56
N GLU A 41 35.23 22.22 -21.84
CA GLU A 41 36.16 22.31 -22.98
C GLU A 41 37.09 21.09 -23.05
N SER A 42 36.54 19.92 -22.73
CA SER A 42 37.31 18.68 -22.62
C SER A 42 36.69 17.56 -23.46
N PHE A 43 37.53 16.68 -24.00
CA PHE A 43 37.06 15.52 -24.75
C PHE A 43 36.29 14.56 -23.85
N TYR A 44 35.30 13.86 -24.41
CA TYR A 44 34.52 12.84 -23.72
C TYR A 44 35.36 11.70 -23.10
N SER A 45 36.52 11.42 -23.67
CA SER A 45 37.47 10.41 -23.18
C SER A 45 38.31 10.89 -22.00
N SER A 46 38.41 12.21 -21.79
CA SER A 46 39.19 12.81 -20.70
C SER A 46 38.39 12.83 -19.40
N ASN A 47 39.06 12.66 -18.26
CA ASN A 47 38.40 12.84 -16.96
C ASN A 47 38.62 14.29 -16.49
N PRO A 48 37.54 15.09 -16.33
CA PRO A 48 37.67 16.46 -15.81
C PRO A 48 37.93 16.50 -14.29
N ILE A 49 37.93 15.35 -13.63
CA ILE A 49 38.18 15.19 -12.20
C ILE A 49 39.63 14.77 -11.98
N SER A 50 40.28 15.44 -11.03
CA SER A 50 41.68 15.24 -10.70
C SER A 50 41.94 15.55 -9.22
N TYR A 51 43.12 15.16 -8.75
CA TYR A 51 43.53 15.37 -7.36
C TYR A 51 43.91 16.82 -7.06
N LYS A 52 44.21 17.64 -8.07
CA LYS A 52 44.53 19.06 -7.91
C LYS A 52 43.31 19.85 -7.44
N ASP A 53 43.48 20.70 -6.43
CA ASP A 53 42.37 21.43 -5.82
C ASP A 53 41.74 22.48 -6.75
N ALA A 54 42.52 23.07 -7.65
CA ALA A 54 42.02 24.01 -8.65
C ALA A 54 41.00 23.35 -9.60
N GLU A 55 41.36 22.18 -10.13
CA GLU A 55 40.51 21.38 -11.03
C GLU A 55 39.26 20.89 -10.29
N TRP A 56 39.41 20.47 -9.02
CA TRP A 56 38.27 20.06 -8.19
C TRP A 56 37.31 21.21 -7.87
N LYS A 57 37.81 22.42 -7.59
CA LYS A 57 36.98 23.63 -7.41
C LYS A 57 36.26 24.01 -8.70
N LYS A 58 36.95 23.97 -9.85
CA LYS A 58 36.36 24.19 -11.20
C LYS A 58 35.27 23.15 -11.51
N PHE A 59 35.51 21.89 -11.19
CA PHE A 59 34.54 20.81 -11.35
C PHE A 59 33.26 21.09 -10.56
N LYS A 60 33.39 21.41 -9.26
CA LYS A 60 32.25 21.76 -8.40
C LYS A 60 31.47 22.96 -8.93
N SER A 61 32.16 24.03 -9.36
CA SER A 61 31.49 25.26 -9.82
C SER A 61 30.68 25.02 -11.10
N ILE A 62 31.29 24.39 -12.11
CA ILE A 62 30.62 24.08 -13.38
C ILE A 62 29.45 23.13 -13.13
N LEU A 63 29.66 22.04 -12.40
CA LEU A 63 28.63 21.03 -12.21
C LEU A 63 27.44 21.55 -11.39
N SER A 64 27.68 22.46 -10.45
CA SER A 64 26.63 23.07 -9.64
C SER A 64 25.65 23.94 -10.44
N ASN A 65 26.00 24.37 -11.65
CA ASN A 65 25.11 25.12 -12.53
C ASN A 65 24.07 24.21 -13.23
N PHE A 66 24.37 22.91 -13.39
CA PHE A 66 23.48 21.98 -14.10
C PHE A 66 22.36 21.42 -13.24
N ALA A 67 22.57 21.34 -11.92
CA ALA A 67 21.55 20.84 -11.00
C ALA A 67 21.68 21.52 -9.63
N PRO A 68 20.55 21.84 -8.97
CA PRO A 68 20.58 22.43 -7.64
C PRO A 68 21.20 21.46 -6.62
N LYS A 69 21.97 22.01 -5.69
CA LYS A 69 22.58 21.25 -4.58
C LYS A 69 21.50 20.60 -3.70
N ASN A 70 21.80 19.43 -3.13
CA ASN A 70 20.95 18.68 -2.19
C ASN A 70 19.53 18.32 -2.72
N ARG A 71 19.34 18.28 -4.04
CA ARG A 71 18.08 17.84 -4.67
C ARG A 71 18.34 16.68 -5.62
N THR A 72 17.31 15.87 -5.86
CA THR A 72 17.37 14.77 -6.83
C THR A 72 16.18 14.84 -7.79
N PHE A 73 16.41 14.52 -9.07
CA PHE A 73 15.31 14.44 -10.04
C PHE A 73 14.36 13.28 -9.75
N LYS A 74 14.89 12.19 -9.18
CA LYS A 74 14.11 11.00 -8.83
C LYS A 74 13.07 11.32 -7.77
N ASP A 75 13.46 12.01 -6.70
CA ASP A 75 12.53 12.39 -5.63
C ASP A 75 11.51 13.40 -6.11
N ARG A 76 11.92 14.36 -6.96
CA ARG A 76 10.99 15.30 -7.59
C ARG A 76 9.91 14.58 -8.42
N PHE A 77 10.32 13.63 -9.26
CA PHE A 77 9.40 12.83 -10.07
C PHE A 77 8.43 12.02 -9.19
N ASN A 78 8.95 11.39 -8.16
CA ASN A 78 8.22 10.62 -7.17
C ASN A 78 7.17 11.48 -6.43
N ILE A 79 7.57 12.65 -5.94
CA ILE A 79 6.68 13.59 -5.25
C ILE A 79 5.54 14.04 -6.17
N ASN A 80 5.83 14.32 -7.44
CA ASN A 80 4.80 14.70 -8.42
C ASN A 80 3.75 13.60 -8.59
N ILE A 81 4.15 12.32 -8.65
CA ILE A 81 3.19 11.20 -8.72
C ILE A 81 2.37 11.09 -7.43
N PHE A 82 3.01 11.19 -6.27
CA PHE A 82 2.31 11.15 -4.99
C PHE A 82 1.31 12.29 -4.86
N PHE A 83 1.67 13.50 -5.28
CA PHE A 83 0.80 14.67 -5.21
C PHE A 83 -0.51 14.48 -6.01
N LEU A 84 -0.45 13.79 -7.16
CA LEU A 84 -1.66 13.44 -7.93
C LEU A 84 -2.61 12.52 -7.15
N ASP A 85 -2.09 11.55 -6.39
CA ASP A 85 -2.90 10.66 -5.56
C ASP A 85 -3.36 11.34 -4.26
N PHE A 86 -2.52 12.19 -3.67
CA PHE A 86 -2.85 13.01 -2.50
C PHE A 86 -4.07 13.92 -2.77
N MET A 87 -4.13 14.54 -3.95
CA MET A 87 -5.26 15.34 -4.40
C MET A 87 -6.47 14.48 -4.87
N ASN A 88 -6.42 13.15 -4.70
CA ASN A 88 -7.44 12.19 -5.09
C ASN A 88 -7.84 12.28 -6.58
N THR A 89 -6.86 12.45 -7.47
CA THR A 89 -7.12 12.53 -8.93
C THR A 89 -7.23 11.16 -9.58
N TYR A 90 -7.85 11.10 -10.76
CA TYR A 90 -7.92 9.88 -11.59
C TYR A 90 -6.54 9.26 -11.85
N ARG A 91 -5.52 10.08 -12.19
CA ARG A 91 -4.17 9.59 -12.47
C ARG A 91 -3.54 8.94 -11.25
N GLY A 92 -3.72 9.53 -10.07
CA GLY A 92 -3.28 8.97 -8.80
C GLY A 92 -3.84 7.57 -8.55
N LEU A 93 -5.14 7.38 -8.76
CA LEU A 93 -5.80 6.08 -8.65
C LEU A 93 -5.22 5.04 -9.62
N ARG A 94 -4.92 5.44 -10.86
CA ARG A 94 -4.33 4.54 -11.87
C ARG A 94 -2.90 4.15 -11.49
N HIS A 95 -2.08 5.08 -11.03
CA HIS A 95 -0.74 4.78 -10.49
C HIS A 95 -0.81 3.83 -9.30
N SER A 96 -1.73 4.06 -8.35
CA SER A 96 -1.90 3.23 -7.16
C SER A 96 -2.27 1.79 -7.52
N LYS A 97 -3.25 1.62 -8.42
CA LYS A 97 -3.71 0.32 -8.90
C LYS A 97 -2.75 -0.36 -9.89
N GLY A 98 -1.73 0.34 -10.39
CA GLY A 98 -0.83 -0.17 -11.43
C GLY A 98 -1.51 -0.35 -12.78
N LEU A 99 -2.42 0.57 -13.10
CA LEU A 99 -3.15 0.64 -14.36
C LEU A 99 -2.56 1.72 -15.28
N PRO A 100 -2.70 1.60 -16.61
CA PRO A 100 -2.28 2.61 -17.55
C PRO A 100 -2.95 3.97 -17.30
N VAL A 101 -2.16 5.04 -17.45
CA VAL A 101 -2.55 6.42 -17.16
C VAL A 101 -2.97 7.18 -18.42
N ARG A 102 -2.49 6.78 -19.60
CA ARG A 102 -2.70 7.49 -20.88
C ARG A 102 -3.81 6.86 -21.72
N GLY A 103 -4.84 6.33 -21.07
CA GLY A 103 -5.99 5.73 -21.78
C GLY A 103 -5.70 4.42 -22.50
N GLN A 104 -4.55 3.77 -22.26
CA GLN A 104 -4.28 2.47 -22.88
C GLN A 104 -5.30 1.41 -22.41
N ARG A 105 -5.64 0.48 -23.31
CA ARG A 105 -6.59 -0.62 -23.07
C ARG A 105 -6.12 -1.52 -21.92
N THR A 106 -7.03 -1.88 -21.02
CA THR A 106 -6.73 -2.70 -19.82
C THR A 106 -7.20 -4.14 -19.90
N TRP A 107 -7.98 -4.51 -20.92
CA TRP A 107 -8.56 -5.85 -21.02
C TRP A 107 -7.51 -6.94 -21.32
N THR A 108 -6.48 -6.64 -22.12
CA THR A 108 -5.44 -7.59 -22.54
C THR A 108 -4.06 -7.22 -22.00
N ASN A 109 -3.55 -6.02 -22.33
CA ASN A 109 -2.12 -5.72 -22.28
C ASN A 109 -1.75 -4.61 -21.27
N ALA A 110 -1.89 -4.86 -19.96
CA ALA A 110 -1.50 -3.92 -18.90
C ALA A 110 -0.35 -4.40 -17.99
N TRP A 111 0.26 -5.55 -18.30
CA TRP A 111 1.23 -6.24 -17.43
C TRP A 111 2.50 -5.43 -17.12
N SER A 112 3.05 -4.74 -18.11
CA SER A 112 4.25 -3.93 -17.93
C SER A 112 4.04 -2.83 -16.89
N VAL A 113 2.89 -2.14 -16.92
CA VAL A 113 2.54 -1.10 -15.95
C VAL A 113 2.39 -1.71 -14.56
N TYR A 114 1.69 -2.85 -14.46
CA TYR A 114 1.48 -3.51 -13.17
C TYR A 114 2.78 -3.92 -12.47
N ARG A 115 3.79 -4.34 -13.23
CA ARG A 115 5.09 -4.80 -12.72
C ARG A 115 6.10 -3.67 -12.48
N SER A 116 6.16 -2.68 -13.36
CA SER A 116 7.20 -1.63 -13.32
C SER A 116 6.81 -0.40 -12.51
N ASN A 117 5.53 0.01 -12.54
CA ASN A 117 5.04 1.22 -11.87
C ASN A 117 4.75 0.94 -10.38
N LEU A 118 5.83 0.78 -9.59
CA LEU A 118 5.74 0.38 -8.19
C LEU A 118 5.93 1.51 -7.18
N PHE A 119 6.37 2.69 -7.65
CA PHE A 119 6.79 3.79 -6.76
C PHE A 119 5.69 4.15 -5.74
N LEU A 120 4.49 4.49 -6.21
CA LEU A 120 3.42 4.97 -5.32
C LEU A 120 3.00 3.91 -4.30
N ARG A 121 3.01 2.63 -4.69
CA ARG A 121 2.71 1.51 -3.79
C ARG A 121 3.77 1.38 -2.69
N LYS A 122 5.06 1.49 -3.05
CA LYS A 122 6.16 1.48 -2.08
C LYS A 122 6.08 2.68 -1.12
N PHE A 123 5.82 3.86 -1.66
CA PHE A 123 5.68 5.09 -0.87
C PHE A 123 4.52 5.01 0.13
N LYS A 124 3.36 4.50 -0.30
CA LYS A 124 2.22 4.26 0.60
C LYS A 124 2.53 3.25 1.71
N LEU A 125 3.29 2.20 1.40
CA LEU A 125 3.74 1.24 2.41
C LEU A 125 4.66 1.89 3.44
N GLU A 126 5.55 2.80 3.04
CA GLU A 126 6.38 3.55 3.99
C GLU A 126 5.54 4.45 4.90
N ILE A 127 4.54 5.15 4.35
CA ILE A 127 3.59 5.93 5.16
C ILE A 127 2.83 5.01 6.13
N ALA A 128 2.34 3.86 5.65
CA ALA A 128 1.63 2.90 6.47
C ALA A 128 2.51 2.34 7.59
N LYS A 129 3.81 2.09 7.34
CA LYS A 129 4.77 1.70 8.38
C LYS A 129 4.93 2.77 9.46
N ARG A 130 5.00 4.05 9.07
CA ARG A 130 5.06 5.16 10.04
C ARG A 130 3.81 5.22 10.91
N LEU A 131 2.63 5.02 10.32
CA LEU A 131 1.36 5.11 11.02
C LEU A 131 1.02 3.89 11.87
N TYR A 132 1.27 2.67 11.37
CA TYR A 132 0.84 1.42 12.01
C TYR A 132 1.99 0.62 12.63
N GLY A 133 3.24 1.05 12.45
CA GLY A 133 4.44 0.35 12.94
C GLY A 133 4.90 -0.77 11.99
N ASN A 134 5.70 -1.69 12.51
CA ASN A 134 6.34 -2.78 11.76
C ASN A 134 5.40 -3.98 11.53
N LEU A 135 4.19 -3.74 11.04
CA LEU A 135 3.29 -4.81 10.62
C LEU A 135 3.77 -5.46 9.30
N PRO A 136 3.38 -6.73 9.03
CA PRO A 136 3.66 -7.37 7.75
C PRO A 136 3.13 -6.55 6.57
N ILE A 137 3.89 -6.54 5.46
CA ILE A 137 3.59 -5.71 4.27
C ILE A 137 2.18 -6.02 3.72
N ASN A 138 1.78 -7.29 3.71
CA ASN A 138 0.46 -7.70 3.24
C ASN A 138 -0.66 -7.07 4.09
N THR A 139 -0.51 -7.06 5.41
CA THR A 139 -1.47 -6.44 6.33
C THR A 139 -1.54 -4.94 6.13
N LEU A 140 -0.40 -4.25 6.01
CA LEU A 140 -0.36 -2.82 5.69
C LEU A 140 -1.05 -2.52 4.36
N SER A 141 -0.85 -3.39 3.36
CA SER A 141 -1.49 -3.25 2.06
C SER A 141 -3.01 -3.35 2.13
N THR A 142 -3.52 -4.31 2.91
CA THR A 142 -4.95 -4.45 3.18
C THR A 142 -5.53 -3.19 3.81
N ILE A 143 -4.83 -2.61 4.80
CA ILE A 143 -5.31 -1.44 5.54
C ILE A 143 -5.43 -0.22 4.62
N TYR A 144 -4.35 0.21 3.95
CA TYR A 144 -4.41 1.45 3.16
C TYR A 144 -5.34 1.32 1.95
N LEU A 145 -5.45 0.12 1.35
CA LEU A 145 -6.39 -0.11 0.23
C LEU A 145 -7.84 -0.02 0.71
N ALA A 146 -8.16 -0.66 1.84
CA ALA A 146 -9.49 -0.57 2.42
C ALA A 146 -9.87 0.87 2.78
N GLU A 147 -8.93 1.62 3.37
CA GLU A 147 -9.11 3.02 3.73
C GLU A 147 -9.36 3.90 2.50
N GLN A 148 -8.54 3.74 1.45
CA GLN A 148 -8.71 4.46 0.18
C GLN A 148 -10.07 4.15 -0.47
N ILE A 149 -10.51 2.88 -0.46
CA ILE A 149 -11.79 2.49 -1.03
C ILE A 149 -12.94 3.15 -0.28
N ASN A 150 -12.99 3.05 1.04
CA ASN A 150 -14.05 3.71 1.81
C ASN A 150 -14.08 5.23 1.60
N TYR A 151 -12.91 5.88 1.47
CA TYR A 151 -12.82 7.31 1.16
C TYR A 151 -13.37 7.66 -0.23
N ILE A 152 -13.02 6.88 -1.26
CA ILE A 152 -13.55 7.06 -2.61
C ILE A 152 -15.08 6.97 -2.60
N TRP A 153 -15.64 5.97 -1.93
CA TRP A 153 -17.10 5.80 -1.82
C TRP A 153 -17.77 6.95 -1.08
N LYS A 154 -17.16 7.48 -0.01
CA LYS A 154 -17.67 8.66 0.68
C LYS A 154 -17.83 9.87 -0.24
N LEU A 155 -16.87 10.07 -1.15
CA LEU A 155 -16.86 11.23 -2.05
C LEU A 155 -17.71 11.02 -3.31
N GLN A 156 -17.53 9.89 -4.01
CA GLN A 156 -18.15 9.64 -5.31
C GLN A 156 -19.54 9.01 -5.20
N TRP A 157 -19.77 8.15 -4.20
CA TRP A 157 -21.00 7.38 -3.99
C TRP A 157 -21.55 7.64 -2.57
N LYS A 158 -21.77 8.92 -2.28
CA LYS A 158 -22.13 9.41 -0.94
C LYS A 158 -23.42 8.79 -0.41
N LYS A 159 -24.41 8.54 -1.28
CA LYS A 159 -25.71 7.97 -0.89
C LYS A 159 -25.53 6.56 -0.33
N GLU A 160 -24.78 5.71 -1.03
CA GLU A 160 -24.46 4.34 -0.65
C GLU A 160 -23.63 4.30 0.63
N TRP A 161 -22.67 5.23 0.76
CA TRP A 161 -21.89 5.39 1.99
C TRP A 161 -22.76 5.78 3.20
N LEU A 162 -23.72 6.70 3.02
CA LEU A 162 -24.66 7.11 4.07
C LEU A 162 -25.60 5.97 4.49
N GLN A 163 -26.07 5.16 3.53
CA GLN A 163 -26.88 3.97 3.84
C GLN A 163 -26.10 2.98 4.71
N ALA A 164 -24.86 2.67 4.33
CA ALA A 164 -24.00 1.78 5.10
C ALA A 164 -23.72 2.34 6.51
N ARG A 165 -23.46 3.65 6.62
CA ARG A 165 -23.26 4.35 7.90
C ARG A 165 -24.51 4.27 8.79
N SER A 166 -25.69 4.53 8.24
CA SER A 166 -26.96 4.50 8.97
C SER A 166 -27.25 3.13 9.55
N LYS A 167 -27.09 2.05 8.75
CA LYS A 167 -27.26 0.67 9.22
C LYS A 167 -26.33 0.35 10.40
N ARG A 168 -25.06 0.77 10.32
CA ARG A 168 -24.10 0.57 11.41
C ARG A 168 -24.51 1.33 12.67
N LEU A 169 -24.91 2.59 12.55
CA LEU A 169 -25.30 3.42 13.71
C LEU A 169 -26.56 2.91 14.40
N LYS A 170 -27.57 2.45 13.63
CA LYS A 170 -28.77 1.82 14.19
C LYS A 170 -28.43 0.55 14.99
N LEU A 171 -27.53 -0.28 14.47
CA LEU A 171 -27.07 -1.48 15.17
C LEU A 171 -26.30 -1.15 16.46
N LEU A 172 -25.47 -0.10 16.42
CA LEU A 172 -24.73 0.39 17.58
C LEU A 172 -25.64 0.90 18.70
N GLN A 173 -26.74 1.57 18.35
CA GLN A 173 -27.73 2.08 19.31
C GLN A 173 -28.59 0.96 19.89
N ASN A 174 -29.09 0.04 19.05
CA ASN A 174 -30.13 -0.90 19.46
C ASN A 174 -29.59 -2.15 20.16
N GLU A 175 -28.42 -2.65 19.75
CA GLU A 175 -28.04 -4.02 20.10
C GLU A 175 -26.82 -4.13 21.01
N HIS A 176 -26.05 -3.05 21.23
CA HIS A 176 -24.72 -3.08 21.88
C HIS A 176 -23.83 -4.27 21.44
N ASN A 177 -24.14 -4.85 20.27
CA ASN A 177 -23.64 -6.14 19.83
C ASN A 177 -22.27 -5.98 19.22
N ILE A 178 -21.47 -7.04 19.32
CA ILE A 178 -20.17 -7.10 18.68
C ILE A 178 -20.37 -7.08 17.16
N PHE A 179 -19.73 -6.16 16.47
CA PHE A 179 -19.66 -6.17 15.01
C PHE A 179 -18.22 -6.28 14.51
N LYS A 180 -18.08 -6.65 13.25
CA LYS A 180 -16.80 -6.84 12.59
C LYS A 180 -16.61 -5.85 11.47
N ILE A 181 -15.36 -5.51 11.20
CA ILE A 181 -14.98 -4.72 10.03
C ILE A 181 -14.11 -5.60 9.15
N ASP A 182 -14.56 -5.88 7.93
CA ASP A 182 -13.86 -6.77 7.00
C ASP A 182 -12.94 -6.01 6.05
N LEU A 183 -11.75 -5.67 6.56
CA LEU A 183 -10.73 -4.94 5.81
C LEU A 183 -10.18 -5.76 4.64
N ASN A 184 -10.12 -7.09 4.77
CA ASN A 184 -9.67 -7.97 3.69
C ASN A 184 -10.68 -8.01 2.53
N ALA A 185 -11.98 -8.05 2.81
CA ALA A 185 -13.00 -7.90 1.77
C ALA A 185 -12.89 -6.53 1.09
N MET A 186 -12.74 -5.47 1.89
CA MET A 186 -12.60 -4.10 1.39
C MET A 186 -11.39 -3.94 0.48
N SER A 187 -10.21 -4.44 0.87
CA SER A 187 -8.98 -4.30 0.08
C SER A 187 -9.06 -4.94 -1.31
N LYS A 188 -9.85 -6.01 -1.43
CA LYS A 188 -10.18 -6.69 -2.70
C LYS A 188 -11.29 -5.99 -3.49
N GLY A 189 -11.94 -4.96 -2.92
CA GLY A 189 -13.04 -4.21 -3.53
C GLY A 189 -14.43 -4.80 -3.28
N TYR A 190 -14.56 -5.81 -2.41
CA TYR A 190 -15.86 -6.33 -2.01
C TYR A 190 -16.49 -5.42 -0.95
N ILE A 191 -17.69 -4.93 -1.25
CA ILE A 191 -18.43 -3.97 -0.45
C ILE A 191 -19.87 -4.42 -0.24
N ASP A 192 -20.45 -3.99 0.87
CA ASP A 192 -21.81 -4.28 1.29
C ASP A 192 -22.39 -3.10 2.09
N GLY A 193 -23.69 -3.16 2.42
CA GLY A 193 -24.34 -2.19 3.30
C GLY A 193 -25.33 -1.25 2.62
N PHE A 194 -25.55 -1.36 1.31
CA PHE A 194 -26.48 -0.53 0.54
C PHE A 194 -27.34 -1.35 -0.40
N GLU A 195 -28.45 -0.78 -0.85
CA GLU A 195 -29.39 -1.44 -1.77
C GLU A 195 -28.82 -1.48 -3.20
N LYS A 196 -28.93 -2.63 -3.86
CA LYS A 196 -28.44 -2.83 -5.24
C LYS A 196 -29.63 -2.81 -6.20
N LYS A 197 -29.44 -2.22 -7.39
CA LYS A 197 -30.47 -2.18 -8.45
C LYS A 197 -30.94 -3.57 -8.89
N GLN A 198 -30.04 -4.56 -8.85
CA GLN A 198 -30.40 -5.96 -9.04
C GLN A 198 -30.62 -6.63 -7.68
N ASP A 199 -31.81 -7.21 -7.51
CA ASP A 199 -32.14 -7.99 -6.33
C ASP A 199 -31.19 -9.18 -6.20
N THR A 200 -30.50 -9.24 -5.07
CA THR A 200 -29.66 -10.40 -4.76
C THR A 200 -30.55 -11.58 -4.36
N SER A 201 -30.18 -12.79 -4.78
CA SER A 201 -30.92 -14.00 -4.42
C SER A 201 -31.08 -14.14 -2.90
N LYS A 202 -32.18 -14.75 -2.44
CA LYS A 202 -32.51 -14.92 -1.01
C LYS A 202 -31.35 -15.48 -0.17
N LYS A 203 -30.51 -16.36 -0.74
CA LYS A 203 -29.29 -16.91 -0.10
C LYS A 203 -28.23 -15.83 0.19
N LYS A 204 -28.04 -14.85 -0.71
CA LYS A 204 -27.12 -13.72 -0.49
C LYS A 204 -27.66 -12.75 0.56
N LYS A 205 -28.98 -12.50 0.58
CA LYS A 205 -29.66 -11.69 1.62
C LYS A 205 -29.55 -12.29 3.04
N ASN A 206 -29.41 -13.61 3.19
CA ASN A 206 -29.19 -14.22 4.51
C ASN A 206 -27.72 -14.14 4.99
N ASN A 207 -26.74 -14.07 4.09
CA ASN A 207 -25.34 -13.87 4.47
C ASN A 207 -25.04 -12.41 4.87
N SER A 208 -25.78 -11.43 4.35
CA SER A 208 -25.72 -10.02 4.75
C SER A 208 -26.31 -9.74 6.14
N LYS A 209 -26.92 -10.74 6.80
CA LYS A 209 -27.39 -10.64 8.20
C LYS A 209 -26.29 -10.81 9.24
N LYS A 210 -25.03 -11.00 8.83
CA LYS A 210 -23.90 -10.99 9.77
C LYS A 210 -23.54 -9.54 10.06
N ASN A 211 -23.32 -9.19 11.33
CA ASN A 211 -22.87 -7.87 11.81
C ASN A 211 -21.44 -7.56 11.33
N VAL A 212 -21.23 -7.52 10.01
CA VAL A 212 -19.96 -7.29 9.32
C VAL A 212 -20.17 -6.10 8.42
N PHE A 213 -19.37 -5.07 8.61
CA PHE A 213 -19.45 -3.83 7.86
C PHE A 213 -18.18 -3.64 7.02
N THR A 214 -18.34 -3.14 5.81
CA THR A 214 -17.25 -2.84 4.87
C THR A 214 -17.23 -1.37 4.43
N LEU A 215 -18.27 -0.59 4.75
CA LEU A 215 -18.40 0.80 4.32
C LEU A 215 -19.05 1.66 5.41
N GLY A 216 -19.03 2.98 5.24
CA GLY A 216 -19.69 3.94 6.13
C GLY A 216 -18.80 4.44 7.27
N PHE A 217 -17.49 4.22 7.19
CA PHE A 217 -16.51 4.70 8.17
C PHE A 217 -15.97 6.07 7.78
N GLU A 218 -15.58 6.88 8.76
CA GLU A 218 -14.83 8.12 8.49
C GLU A 218 -13.39 7.82 8.09
N TYR A 219 -12.72 8.77 7.44
CA TYR A 219 -11.30 8.61 7.10
C TYR A 219 -10.45 8.45 8.38
N GLY A 220 -9.40 7.63 8.35
CA GLY A 220 -8.59 7.33 9.55
C GLY A 220 -9.20 6.34 10.53
N PHE A 221 -10.34 5.70 10.21
CA PHE A 221 -10.99 4.75 11.13
C PHE A 221 -10.10 3.54 11.48
N SER A 222 -9.26 3.09 10.56
CA SER A 222 -8.27 2.03 10.74
C SER A 222 -7.31 2.36 11.89
N LEU A 223 -6.77 3.58 11.89
CA LEU A 223 -5.89 4.08 12.96
C LEU A 223 -6.64 4.14 14.30
N PHE A 224 -7.88 4.64 14.28
CA PHE A 224 -8.73 4.72 15.47
C PHE A 224 -8.94 3.34 16.09
N TYR A 225 -9.30 2.32 15.31
CA TYR A 225 -9.56 0.99 15.88
C TYR A 225 -8.30 0.19 16.22
N LEU A 226 -7.17 0.42 15.54
CA LEU A 226 -5.93 -0.32 15.80
C LEU A 226 -5.11 0.26 16.96
N LYS A 227 -5.03 1.59 17.09
CA LYS A 227 -4.09 2.26 18.00
C LYS A 227 -4.71 3.03 19.15
N SER A 228 -6.02 3.26 19.15
CA SER A 228 -6.62 4.16 20.14
C SER A 228 -6.33 3.72 21.58
N SER A 229 -5.58 4.55 22.32
CA SER A 229 -5.49 4.53 23.78
C SER A 229 -6.81 4.95 24.43
N ASN A 230 -7.61 5.74 23.72
CA ASN A 230 -8.77 6.47 24.25
C ASN A 230 -10.09 5.68 24.18
N ILE A 231 -10.11 4.52 23.52
CA ILE A 231 -11.27 3.63 23.54
C ILE A 231 -11.16 2.78 24.81
N SER A 232 -12.21 2.85 25.66
CA SER A 232 -12.36 1.96 26.81
C SER A 232 -12.18 0.50 26.40
N ALA A 233 -11.50 -0.30 27.22
CA ALA A 233 -11.27 -1.72 26.94
C ALA A 233 -12.57 -2.49 26.62
N LYS A 234 -13.70 -2.06 27.21
CA LYS A 234 -15.03 -2.63 26.93
C LYS A 234 -15.48 -2.40 25.47
N ASP A 235 -15.22 -1.22 24.92
CA ASP A 235 -15.62 -0.89 23.55
C ASP A 235 -14.66 -1.46 22.50
N LYS A 236 -13.38 -1.65 22.84
CA LYS A 236 -12.45 -2.40 21.99
C LYS A 236 -12.91 -3.83 21.76
N ASN A 237 -13.46 -4.48 22.80
CA ASN A 237 -13.95 -5.85 22.68
C ASN A 237 -15.21 -6.00 21.81
N LYS A 238 -15.94 -4.90 21.57
CA LYS A 238 -17.14 -4.88 20.73
C LYS A 238 -16.84 -4.82 19.24
N ILE A 239 -15.62 -4.46 18.83
CA ILE A 239 -15.29 -4.27 17.41
C ILE A 239 -14.11 -5.16 17.05
N LYS A 240 -14.32 -6.07 16.09
CA LYS A 240 -13.26 -6.99 15.63
C LYS A 240 -12.88 -6.69 14.19
N LEU A 241 -11.60 -6.39 13.97
CA LEU A 241 -11.05 -6.21 12.64
C LEU A 241 -10.71 -7.56 12.01
N VAL A 242 -11.04 -7.74 10.73
CA VAL A 242 -10.67 -8.92 9.94
C VAL A 242 -9.62 -8.48 8.92
N LEU A 243 -8.36 -8.80 9.20
CA LEU A 243 -7.21 -8.42 8.36
C LEU A 243 -6.78 -9.54 7.41
N ASN A 244 -6.87 -10.81 7.84
CA ASN A 244 -6.46 -11.98 7.08
C ASN A 244 -7.55 -13.06 7.09
N GLU A 245 -7.70 -13.80 5.99
CA GLU A 245 -8.62 -14.95 5.91
C GLU A 245 -8.19 -16.13 6.80
N GLU A 246 -6.89 -16.29 7.05
CA GLU A 246 -6.33 -17.47 7.74
C GLU A 246 -6.77 -17.59 9.20
N GLU A 247 -6.99 -16.46 9.89
CA GLU A 247 -7.56 -16.47 11.25
C GLU A 247 -8.99 -17.03 11.29
N THR A 248 -9.71 -16.95 10.17
CA THR A 248 -11.08 -17.49 10.07
C THR A 248 -11.05 -18.97 9.66
N LYS A 249 -10.16 -19.37 8.74
CA LYS A 249 -10.01 -20.77 8.30
C LYS A 249 -9.45 -21.68 9.41
N SER A 250 -8.44 -21.25 10.15
CA SER A 250 -7.88 -22.00 11.28
C SER A 250 -8.92 -22.32 12.37
N LYS A 251 -9.78 -21.35 12.71
CA LYS A 251 -10.90 -21.55 13.65
C LYS A 251 -11.97 -22.51 13.12
N ILE A 252 -12.23 -22.52 11.81
CA ILE A 252 -13.17 -23.45 11.17
C ILE A 252 -12.61 -24.88 11.17
N ILE A 253 -11.33 -25.05 10.87
CA ILE A 253 -10.65 -26.36 10.89
C ILE A 253 -10.62 -26.94 12.32
N LEU A 254 -10.33 -26.12 13.33
CA LEU A 254 -10.36 -26.52 14.74
C LEU A 254 -11.79 -26.91 15.20
N LYS A 255 -12.83 -26.19 14.75
CA LYS A 255 -14.23 -26.56 15.03
C LYS A 255 -14.63 -27.88 14.37
N LYS A 256 -14.21 -28.11 13.11
CA LYS A 256 -14.47 -29.39 12.42
C LYS A 256 -13.80 -30.57 13.15
N LYS A 257 -12.55 -30.40 13.61
CA LYS A 257 -11.83 -31.41 14.41
C LYS A 257 -12.52 -31.73 15.74
N LYS A 258 -13.09 -30.73 16.44
CA LYS A 258 -13.86 -30.95 17.68
C LYS A 258 -15.16 -31.72 17.43
N ILE A 259 -15.88 -31.42 16.34
CA ILE A 259 -17.13 -32.10 15.97
C ILE A 259 -16.86 -33.55 15.56
N THR A 260 -15.77 -33.83 14.85
CA THR A 260 -15.38 -35.22 14.52
C THR A 260 -14.97 -36.03 15.75
N ASN A 261 -14.33 -35.40 16.76
CA ASN A 261 -13.97 -36.10 18.00
C ASN A 261 -15.18 -36.37 18.90
N GLN A 262 -16.23 -35.56 18.86
CA GLN A 262 -17.48 -35.83 19.60
C GLN A 262 -18.39 -36.88 18.93
N LYS A 263 -18.19 -37.18 17.64
CA LYS A 263 -18.97 -38.21 16.90
C LYS A 263 -18.36 -39.61 16.94
N LYS A 264 -17.17 -39.80 17.51
CA LYS A 264 -16.66 -41.14 17.83
C LYS A 264 -17.42 -41.67 19.05
N LYS A 265 -18.50 -42.43 18.81
CA LYS A 265 -19.14 -43.26 19.86
C LYS A 265 -18.06 -44.13 20.51
N PRO A 266 -18.04 -44.31 21.84
CA PRO A 266 -17.14 -45.26 22.47
C PRO A 266 -17.43 -46.65 21.90
N GLU A 267 -16.40 -47.28 21.34
CA GLU A 267 -16.47 -48.69 20.95
C GLU A 267 -16.87 -49.49 22.18
N LYS A 268 -18.02 -50.19 22.08
CA LYS A 268 -18.45 -51.14 23.10
C LYS A 268 -17.32 -52.17 23.25
N LYS A 269 -16.64 -52.14 24.40
CA LYS A 269 -15.69 -53.18 24.81
C LYS A 269 -16.41 -54.53 24.67
N LYS A 270 -15.99 -55.35 23.70
CA LYS A 270 -16.39 -56.75 23.66
C LYS A 270 -15.86 -57.39 24.94
N LYS A 271 -16.76 -57.90 25.78
CA LYS A 271 -16.39 -58.79 26.88
C LYS A 271 -15.82 -60.06 26.25
N ASN A 272 -14.54 -60.34 26.50
CA ASN A 272 -13.99 -61.66 26.25
C ASN A 272 -14.66 -62.61 27.24
N THR A 273 -15.52 -63.48 26.73
CA THR A 273 -15.95 -64.69 27.43
C THR A 273 -14.87 -65.74 27.20
N SER A 274 -14.15 -66.10 28.27
CA SER A 274 -13.43 -67.38 28.34
C SER A 274 -14.46 -68.48 28.56
N TRP A 275 -14.50 -69.51 27.72
CA TRP A 275 -14.84 -70.90 28.06
C TRP A 275 -14.30 -71.78 26.91
N ASP A 276 -13.43 -72.71 27.30
CA ASP A 276 -12.92 -73.93 26.64
C ASP A 276 -12.29 -73.87 25.23
#